data_AF-A0A447PVU0-F1
#
_entry.id   AF-A0A447PVU0-F1
#
_cell.length_a   1.000
_cell.length_b   1.000
_cell.length_c   1.000
_cell.angle_alpha   90.00
_cell.angle_beta   90.00
_cell.angle_gamma   90.00
#
_symmetry.space_group_name_H-M   'P 1'
#
loop_
_entity.id
_entity.type
_entity.pdbx_description
1 polymer ?
#
loop_
_entity_poly.entity_id
_entity_poly.type
_entity_poly.pdbx_seq_one_letter_code
_entity_poly.pdbx_strand_id
1 'polypeptide(L)'
;MCLEIVERAVRDEQIMQQLAIPPLYWDVIAESWRSRDPSLYGRMDFVWCGKDPVKLLEYNADTPTSLYESSYFQWLWLEDARRSGAIPRDADQYNAIQERLIARFSELYSREPLYFCCCEDTDEDRTTVLYLQDCAQQAGQETRFIYIEELGLGVGGVLTDLDDNVIRRAFKLYPLEWMMRDDNGPLLRKRREQWIEPLWKSILSNKGLLPLLWRFFPWPSESSAGLV
;
A
#
# COMPACT_ATOMS: atom_id res chain seq x y z
N MET A 1 12.57 -1.31 11.36
CA MET A 1 12.98 -2.44 10.50
C MET A 1 12.66 -2.17 9.03
N CYS A 2 11.44 -2.38 8.52
CA CYS A 2 11.15 -2.25 7.07
C CYS A 2 11.52 -0.88 6.48
N LEU A 3 11.09 0.23 7.08
CA LEU A 3 11.43 1.58 6.62
C LEU A 3 12.93 1.90 6.69
N GLU A 4 13.65 1.24 7.59
CA GLU A 4 15.10 1.39 7.71
C GLU A 4 15.83 0.61 6.61
N ILE A 5 15.22 -0.45 6.05
CA ILE A 5 15.69 -1.07 4.81
C ILE A 5 15.49 -0.12 3.64
N VAL A 6 14.36 0.59 3.56
CA VAL A 6 14.13 1.61 2.51
C VAL A 6 15.23 2.67 2.56
N GLU A 7 15.50 3.23 3.75
CA GLU A 7 16.56 4.23 3.96
C GLU A 7 17.95 3.74 3.51
N ARG A 8 18.26 2.46 3.72
CA ARG A 8 19.51 1.86 3.24
C ARG A 8 19.50 1.66 1.72
N ALA A 9 18.43 1.06 1.19
CA ALA A 9 18.31 0.69 -0.21
C ALA A 9 18.42 1.91 -1.13
N VAL A 10 17.77 3.02 -0.79
CA VAL A 10 17.84 4.26 -1.61
C VAL A 10 19.22 4.93 -1.63
N ARG A 11 20.17 4.46 -0.82
CA ARG A 11 21.56 4.93 -0.75
C ARG A 11 22.59 3.88 -1.21
N ASP A 12 22.13 2.69 -1.59
CA ASP A 12 22.98 1.55 -1.90
C ASP A 12 22.46 0.82 -3.15
N GLU A 13 23.12 1.08 -4.27
CA GLU A 13 22.81 0.47 -5.56
C GLU A 13 22.91 -1.06 -5.52
N GLN A 14 23.78 -1.64 -4.67
CA GLN A 14 23.87 -3.10 -4.56
C GLN A 14 22.60 -3.70 -3.95
N ILE A 15 21.98 -3.00 -2.99
CA ILE A 15 20.69 -3.41 -2.44
C ILE A 15 19.61 -3.28 -3.51
N MET A 16 19.58 -2.18 -4.27
CA MET A 16 18.62 -1.99 -5.35
C MET A 16 18.73 -3.06 -6.45
N GLN A 17 19.95 -3.48 -6.79
CA GLN A 17 20.22 -4.59 -7.71
C GLN A 17 19.76 -5.94 -7.12
N GLN A 18 20.01 -6.20 -5.83
CA GLN A 18 19.53 -7.42 -5.14
C GLN A 18 18.01 -7.52 -5.13
N LEU A 19 17.31 -6.38 -5.06
CA LEU A 19 15.85 -6.29 -5.18
C LEU A 19 15.35 -6.37 -6.62
N ALA A 20 16.23 -6.49 -7.63
CA ALA A 20 15.88 -6.49 -9.04
C ALA A 20 15.03 -5.29 -9.48
N ILE A 21 15.18 -4.14 -8.81
CA ILE A 21 14.52 -2.89 -9.20
C ILE A 21 15.28 -2.32 -10.41
N PRO A 22 14.62 -1.96 -11.53
CA PRO A 22 15.32 -1.45 -12.71
C PRO A 22 16.06 -0.12 -12.40
N PRO A 23 17.35 0.03 -12.82
CA PRO A 23 18.14 1.24 -12.59
C PRO A 23 17.48 2.54 -13.04
N LEU A 24 16.62 2.43 -14.06
CA LEU A 24 15.82 3.53 -14.59
C LEU A 24 15.00 4.27 -13.51
N TYR A 25 14.61 3.58 -12.42
CA TYR A 25 13.70 4.11 -11.41
C TYR A 25 14.39 4.46 -10.07
N TRP A 26 15.68 4.16 -9.90
CA TRP A 26 16.36 4.32 -8.60
C TRP A 26 16.32 5.75 -8.07
N ASP A 27 16.64 6.73 -8.91
CA ASP A 27 16.64 8.15 -8.52
C ASP A 27 15.27 8.62 -8.06
N VAL A 28 14.20 8.24 -8.77
CA VAL A 28 12.84 8.67 -8.42
C VAL A 28 12.25 7.93 -7.24
N ILE A 29 12.69 6.68 -7.00
CA ILE A 29 12.39 5.96 -5.76
C ILE A 29 13.08 6.64 -4.57
N ALA A 30 14.36 6.99 -4.70
CA ALA A 30 15.11 7.71 -3.68
C ALA A 30 14.54 9.12 -3.43
N GLU A 31 14.08 9.81 -4.48
CA GLU A 31 13.41 11.09 -4.35
C GLU A 31 12.05 10.96 -3.68
N SER A 32 11.24 9.96 -4.05
CA SER A 32 9.96 9.66 -3.40
C SER A 32 10.12 9.42 -1.89
N TRP A 33 11.19 8.71 -1.49
CA TRP A 33 11.53 8.52 -0.08
C TRP A 33 11.93 9.82 0.63
N ARG A 34 12.83 10.61 0.02
CA ARG A 34 13.30 11.89 0.59
C ARG A 34 12.18 12.93 0.71
N SER A 35 11.28 12.96 -0.26
CA SER A 35 10.09 13.81 -0.27
C SER A 35 9.01 13.35 0.71
N ARG A 36 9.18 12.16 1.32
CA ARG A 36 8.20 11.52 2.21
C ARG A 36 6.84 11.38 1.55
N ASP A 37 6.84 10.91 0.30
CA ASP A 37 5.61 10.69 -0.44
C ASP A 37 4.67 9.80 0.39
N PRO A 38 3.38 10.17 0.46
CA PRO A 38 2.47 9.62 1.45
C PRO A 38 2.14 8.17 1.17
N SER A 39 2.18 7.36 2.22
CA SER A 39 1.64 6.01 2.23
C SER A 39 0.29 5.95 2.95
N LEU A 40 -0.58 5.02 2.55
CA LEU A 40 -1.90 4.80 3.13
C LEU A 40 -1.92 3.57 4.06
N TYR A 41 -1.57 2.38 3.57
CA TYR A 41 -1.71 1.13 4.33
C TYR A 41 -0.80 0.00 3.83
N GLY A 42 -0.75 -1.10 4.56
CA GLY A 42 0.01 -2.29 4.19
C GLY A 42 -0.49 -3.51 4.97
N ARG A 43 -0.32 -4.72 4.44
CA ARG A 43 -0.71 -5.97 5.11
C ARG A 43 0.50 -6.85 5.37
N MET A 44 0.69 -7.25 6.62
CA MET A 44 1.73 -8.20 7.01
C MET A 44 1.11 -9.57 7.23
N ASP A 45 1.71 -10.57 6.62
CA ASP A 45 1.25 -11.94 6.73
C ASP A 45 2.13 -12.66 7.75
N PHE A 46 1.52 -13.22 8.79
CA PHE A 46 2.21 -13.82 9.92
C PHE A 46 1.86 -15.30 10.08
N VAL A 47 2.77 -16.07 10.66
CA VAL A 47 2.53 -17.43 11.14
C VAL A 47 2.81 -17.52 12.64
N TRP A 48 1.92 -18.21 13.35
CA TRP A 48 2.05 -18.46 14.79
C TRP A 48 1.50 -19.85 15.15
N CYS A 49 2.27 -20.62 15.90
CA CYS A 49 1.94 -21.99 16.32
C CYS A 49 1.39 -22.08 17.77
N GLY A 50 1.18 -20.94 18.43
CA GLY A 50 0.73 -20.89 19.83
C GLY A 50 1.82 -20.99 20.89
N LYS A 51 3.07 -21.33 20.51
CA LYS A 51 4.21 -21.50 21.45
C LYS A 51 5.38 -20.57 21.15
N ASP A 52 5.82 -20.56 19.90
CA ASP A 52 6.98 -19.77 19.47
C ASP A 52 6.60 -18.32 19.15
N PRO A 53 7.57 -17.39 19.06
CA PRO A 53 7.32 -16.03 18.59
C PRO A 53 6.66 -16.03 17.20
N VAL A 54 5.79 -15.04 16.98
CA VAL A 54 5.15 -14.79 15.68
C VAL A 54 6.22 -14.53 14.62
N LYS A 55 6.12 -15.18 13.46
CA LYS A 55 7.06 -15.00 12.34
C LYS A 55 6.38 -14.29 11.18
N LEU A 56 7.06 -13.30 10.62
CA LEU A 56 6.65 -12.63 9.39
C LEU A 56 6.93 -13.53 8.18
N LEU A 57 5.92 -13.74 7.34
CA LEU A 57 6.04 -14.46 6.07
C LEU A 57 6.29 -13.49 4.92
N GLU A 58 5.52 -12.42 4.84
CA GLU A 58 5.70 -11.37 3.83
C GLU A 58 5.08 -10.04 4.26
N TYR A 59 5.47 -8.97 3.57
CA TYR A 59 4.85 -7.66 3.71
C TYR A 59 4.27 -7.21 2.36
N ASN A 60 2.96 -7.33 2.23
CA ASN A 60 2.19 -6.82 1.10
C ASN A 60 2.00 -5.31 1.26
N ALA A 61 2.95 -4.54 0.77
CA ALA A 61 3.04 -3.11 1.06
C ALA A 61 2.38 -2.20 0.02
N ASP A 62 2.22 -2.65 -1.23
CA ASP A 62 1.80 -1.79 -2.37
C ASP A 62 0.32 -1.98 -2.73
N THR A 63 -0.12 -3.22 -2.93
CA THR A 63 -1.50 -3.56 -3.33
C THR A 63 -2.13 -4.65 -2.45
N PRO A 64 -2.22 -4.48 -1.12
CA PRO A 64 -2.80 -5.51 -0.26
C PRO A 64 -4.34 -5.53 -0.32
N THR A 65 -4.93 -6.70 -0.55
CA THR A 65 -6.38 -6.93 -0.52
C THR A 65 -6.87 -7.41 0.86
N SER A 66 -8.13 -7.85 0.96
CA SER A 66 -8.79 -8.32 2.19
C SER A 66 -9.16 -7.22 3.20
N LEU A 67 -9.10 -5.96 2.78
CA LEU A 67 -9.34 -4.80 3.63
C LEU A 67 -10.84 -4.63 3.92
N TYR A 68 -11.67 -4.81 2.90
CA TYR A 68 -13.12 -4.71 3.02
C TYR A 68 -13.67 -5.76 4.01
N GLU A 69 -13.18 -6.99 3.90
CA GLU A 69 -13.55 -8.13 4.73
C GLU A 69 -13.17 -7.87 6.19
N SER A 70 -11.93 -7.43 6.41
CA SER A 70 -11.38 -7.23 7.76
C SER A 70 -11.93 -6.00 8.47
N SER A 71 -12.40 -5.00 7.71
CA SER A 71 -12.88 -3.74 8.27
C SER A 71 -14.39 -3.73 8.39
N TYR A 72 -15.08 -3.88 7.26
CA TYR A 72 -16.52 -3.64 7.18
C TYR A 72 -17.34 -4.92 7.33
N PHE A 73 -16.99 -5.99 6.61
CA PHE A 73 -17.78 -7.23 6.66
C PHE A 73 -17.72 -7.88 8.04
N GLN A 74 -16.53 -7.94 8.66
CA GLN A 74 -16.37 -8.41 10.03
C GLN A 74 -17.20 -7.59 11.04
N TRP A 75 -17.32 -6.27 10.85
CA TRP A 75 -18.17 -5.42 11.67
C TRP A 75 -19.65 -5.77 11.52
N LEU A 76 -20.14 -5.95 10.29
CA LEU A 76 -21.52 -6.38 10.05
C LEU A 76 -21.83 -7.73 10.71
N TRP A 77 -20.93 -8.70 10.53
CA TRP A 77 -21.06 -9.99 11.19
C TRP A 77 -21.12 -9.84 12.72
N LEU A 78 -20.24 -9.01 13.31
CA LEU A 78 -20.20 -8.77 14.74
C LEU A 78 -21.53 -8.20 15.25
N GLU A 79 -22.06 -7.20 14.56
CA GLU A 79 -23.34 -6.56 14.89
C GLU A 79 -24.51 -7.56 14.83
N ASP A 80 -24.59 -8.37 13.78
CA ASP A 80 -25.65 -9.36 13.63
C ASP A 80 -25.52 -10.50 14.66
N ALA A 81 -24.29 -10.92 14.97
CA ALA A 81 -24.01 -11.92 16.00
C ALA A 81 -24.36 -11.40 17.41
N ARG A 82 -24.07 -10.13 17.72
CA ARG A 82 -24.49 -9.46 18.97
C ARG A 82 -26.03 -9.40 19.07
N ARG A 83 -26.70 -9.00 17.98
CA ARG A 83 -28.18 -8.87 17.93
C ARG A 83 -28.90 -10.20 18.10
N SER A 84 -28.39 -11.25 17.47
CA SER A 84 -28.94 -12.61 17.58
C SER A 84 -28.63 -13.29 18.91
N GLY A 85 -27.68 -12.77 19.70
CA GLY A 85 -27.22 -13.36 20.95
C GLY A 85 -26.27 -14.55 20.76
N ALA A 86 -25.71 -14.73 19.56
CA ALA A 86 -24.71 -15.77 19.28
C ALA A 86 -23.37 -15.50 19.98
N ILE A 87 -23.08 -14.24 20.30
CA ILE A 87 -21.88 -13.79 21.03
C ILE A 87 -22.26 -12.79 22.13
N PRO A 88 -21.37 -12.51 23.10
CA PRO A 88 -21.59 -11.48 24.12
C PRO A 88 -21.90 -10.12 23.50
N ARG A 89 -22.82 -9.36 24.13
CA ARG A 89 -23.25 -8.04 23.62
C ARG A 89 -22.13 -6.99 23.62
N ASP A 90 -21.11 -7.19 24.44
CA ASP A 90 -19.94 -6.34 24.62
C ASP A 90 -18.70 -6.85 23.85
N ALA A 91 -18.80 -7.97 23.13
CA ALA A 91 -17.70 -8.51 22.32
C ALA A 91 -17.31 -7.52 21.22
N ASP A 92 -16.02 -7.24 20.98
CA ASP A 92 -15.54 -6.25 19.99
C ASP A 92 -14.83 -6.90 18.78
N GLN A 93 -14.62 -6.15 17.69
CA GLN A 93 -13.90 -6.60 16.50
C GLN A 93 -12.38 -6.64 16.70
N TYR A 94 -11.87 -5.99 17.77
CA TYR A 94 -10.44 -5.88 18.09
C TYR A 94 -9.58 -5.22 16.99
N ASN A 95 -10.20 -4.39 16.13
CA ASN A 95 -9.49 -3.53 15.20
C ASN A 95 -10.21 -2.19 15.02
N ALA A 96 -9.53 -1.22 14.41
CA ALA A 96 -10.08 0.10 14.11
C ALA A 96 -9.70 0.52 12.68
N ILE A 97 -9.73 -0.43 11.74
CA ILE A 97 -9.14 -0.23 10.41
C ILE A 97 -9.86 0.89 9.67
N GLN A 98 -11.19 0.90 9.66
CA GLN A 98 -11.98 1.93 8.98
C GLN A 98 -11.72 3.32 9.57
N GLU A 99 -11.78 3.47 10.89
CA GLU A 99 -11.53 4.76 11.56
C GLU A 99 -10.12 5.27 11.28
N ARG A 100 -9.12 4.38 11.26
CA ARG A 100 -7.74 4.73 10.95
C ARG A 100 -7.54 5.08 9.47
N LEU A 101 -8.23 4.42 8.55
CA LEU A 101 -8.22 4.79 7.13
C LEU A 101 -8.84 6.17 6.90
N ILE A 102 -10.01 6.44 7.48
CA ILE A 102 -10.69 7.75 7.37
C ILE A 102 -9.79 8.84 7.96
N ALA A 103 -9.22 8.62 9.16
CA ALA A 103 -8.29 9.56 9.77
C ALA A 103 -7.06 9.80 8.88
N ARG A 104 -6.49 8.74 8.31
CA ARG A 104 -5.34 8.85 7.40
C ARG A 104 -5.70 9.59 6.12
N PHE A 105 -6.85 9.34 5.51
CA PHE A 105 -7.31 10.09 4.35
C PHE A 105 -7.54 11.57 4.66
N SER A 106 -7.99 11.90 5.87
CA SER A 106 -8.12 13.29 6.32
C SER A 106 -6.77 13.99 6.41
N GLU A 107 -5.74 13.31 6.91
CA GLU A 107 -4.35 13.82 6.89
C GLU A 107 -3.81 14.03 5.46
N LEU A 108 -4.29 13.24 4.49
CA LEU A 108 -3.89 13.30 3.08
C LEU A 108 -4.78 14.23 2.24
N TYR A 109 -5.60 15.07 2.88
CA TYR A 109 -6.52 16.00 2.24
C TYR A 109 -5.83 16.92 1.23
N SER A 110 -6.45 17.04 0.05
CA SER A 110 -6.12 18.04 -0.97
C SER A 110 -7.40 18.54 -1.63
N ARG A 111 -7.31 19.70 -2.28
CA ARG A 111 -8.38 20.21 -3.15
C ARG A 111 -8.42 19.51 -4.51
N GLU A 112 -7.31 18.87 -4.90
CA GLU A 112 -7.26 18.07 -6.12
C GLU A 112 -8.02 16.75 -5.90
N PRO A 113 -8.86 16.31 -6.85
CA PRO A 113 -9.54 15.03 -6.75
C PRO A 113 -8.56 13.87 -6.57
N LEU A 114 -8.90 12.94 -5.68
CA LEU A 114 -8.18 11.67 -5.54
C LEU A 114 -8.81 10.63 -6.45
N TYR A 115 -8.10 10.25 -7.51
CA TYR A 115 -8.52 9.17 -8.39
C TYR A 115 -8.27 7.82 -7.73
N PHE A 116 -9.14 6.85 -7.96
CA PHE A 116 -9.04 5.49 -7.48
C PHE A 116 -9.03 4.56 -8.70
N CYS A 117 -8.01 3.71 -8.79
CA CYS A 117 -7.76 2.88 -9.96
C CYS A 117 -7.60 1.41 -9.62
N CYS A 118 -8.16 0.53 -10.45
CA CYS A 118 -7.90 -0.91 -10.52
C CYS A 118 -8.03 -1.39 -11.97
N CYS A 119 -7.70 -2.66 -12.23
CA CYS A 119 -7.99 -3.31 -13.50
C CYS A 119 -9.50 -3.60 -13.65
N GLU A 120 -9.99 -3.69 -14.89
CA GLU A 120 -11.40 -3.96 -15.21
C GLU A 120 -11.83 -5.39 -14.87
N ASP A 121 -10.94 -6.37 -15.06
CA ASP A 121 -11.28 -7.80 -15.04
C ASP A 121 -11.39 -8.44 -13.64
N THR A 122 -11.59 -7.64 -12.59
CA THR A 122 -11.45 -8.09 -11.18
C THR A 122 -12.47 -7.40 -10.25
N ASP A 123 -13.56 -8.13 -9.97
CA ASP A 123 -14.62 -7.68 -9.06
C ASP A 123 -14.12 -7.49 -7.61
N GLU A 124 -13.16 -8.32 -7.17
CA GLU A 124 -12.54 -8.22 -5.84
C GLU A 124 -11.76 -6.91 -5.69
N ASP A 125 -10.95 -6.57 -6.69
CA ASP A 125 -10.19 -5.32 -6.69
C ASP A 125 -11.13 -4.11 -6.77
N ARG A 126 -12.17 -4.19 -7.61
CA ARG A 126 -13.17 -3.11 -7.68
C ARG A 126 -13.86 -2.89 -6.34
N THR A 127 -14.19 -3.96 -5.62
CA THR A 127 -14.79 -3.90 -4.28
C THR A 127 -13.84 -3.28 -3.26
N THR A 128 -12.57 -3.70 -3.25
CA THR A 128 -11.53 -3.14 -2.37
C THR A 128 -11.33 -1.64 -2.64
N VAL A 129 -11.25 -1.25 -3.91
CA VAL A 129 -11.11 0.14 -4.33
C VAL A 129 -12.32 0.97 -3.97
N LEU A 130 -13.53 0.44 -4.16
CA LEU A 130 -14.77 1.13 -3.79
C LEU A 130 -14.85 1.39 -2.28
N TYR A 131 -14.47 0.41 -1.46
CA TYR A 131 -14.40 0.57 -0.01
C TYR A 131 -13.41 1.66 0.41
N LEU A 132 -12.21 1.69 -0.19
CA LEU A 132 -11.23 2.75 0.06
C LEU A 132 -11.72 4.13 -0.41
N GLN A 133 -12.41 4.18 -1.55
CA GLN A 133 -13.02 5.38 -2.08
C GLN A 133 -14.07 5.95 -1.12
N ASP A 134 -14.91 5.10 -0.55
CA ASP A 134 -15.91 5.48 0.46
C ASP A 134 -15.24 6.04 1.73
N CYS A 135 -14.17 5.38 2.24
CA CYS A 135 -13.40 5.91 3.37
C CYS A 135 -12.81 7.30 3.09
N ALA A 136 -12.31 7.54 1.87
CA ALA A 136 -11.78 8.84 1.46
C ALA A 136 -12.88 9.91 1.36
N GLN A 137 -14.07 9.55 0.87
CA GLN A 137 -15.23 10.45 0.83
C GLN A 137 -15.72 10.82 2.24
N GLN A 138 -15.78 9.86 3.16
CA GLN A 138 -16.07 10.12 4.58
C GLN A 138 -15.04 11.06 5.22
N ALA A 139 -13.80 11.05 4.75
CA ALA A 139 -12.75 12.00 5.14
C ALA A 139 -12.85 13.38 4.45
N GLY A 140 -13.85 13.59 3.59
CA GLY A 140 -14.12 14.85 2.90
C GLY A 140 -13.38 15.04 1.58
N GLN A 141 -12.72 14.01 1.03
CA GLN A 141 -12.03 14.10 -0.26
C GLN A 141 -13.03 14.13 -1.41
N GLU A 142 -12.77 14.94 -2.44
CA GLU A 142 -13.37 14.70 -3.75
C GLU A 142 -12.67 13.47 -4.35
N THR A 143 -13.45 12.46 -4.74
CA THR A 143 -12.90 11.22 -5.31
C THR A 143 -13.49 10.93 -6.67
N ARG A 144 -12.69 10.30 -7.52
CA ARG A 144 -13.09 9.82 -8.85
C ARG A 144 -12.60 8.40 -9.03
N PHE A 145 -13.22 7.67 -9.95
CA PHE A 145 -12.81 6.31 -10.30
C PHE A 145 -12.48 6.25 -11.79
N ILE A 146 -11.46 5.47 -12.14
CA ILE A 146 -11.11 5.15 -13.53
C ILE A 146 -10.36 3.82 -13.56
N TYR A 147 -10.60 2.98 -14.57
CA TYR A 147 -9.82 1.77 -14.75
C TYR A 147 -8.40 2.09 -15.24
N ILE A 148 -7.42 1.24 -14.91
CA ILE A 148 -6.03 1.45 -15.34
C ILE A 148 -5.94 1.48 -16.88
N GLU A 149 -6.74 0.65 -17.54
CA GLU A 149 -6.83 0.49 -18.99
C GLU A 149 -7.42 1.72 -19.69
N GLU A 150 -8.19 2.54 -18.97
CA GLU A 150 -8.84 3.75 -19.46
C GLU A 150 -7.99 5.01 -19.28
N LEU A 151 -6.86 4.92 -18.59
CA LEU A 151 -5.96 6.06 -18.38
C LEU A 151 -5.44 6.61 -19.71
N GLY A 152 -5.79 7.85 -20.01
CA GLY A 152 -5.32 8.57 -21.19
C GLY A 152 -3.91 9.13 -21.00
N LEU A 153 -3.24 9.36 -22.13
CA LEU A 153 -1.96 10.08 -22.18
C LEU A 153 -2.14 11.41 -22.92
N GLY A 154 -2.31 12.49 -22.17
CA GLY A 154 -2.47 13.83 -22.68
C GLY A 154 -1.18 14.44 -23.24
N VAL A 155 -1.33 15.61 -23.86
CA VAL A 155 -0.20 16.37 -24.44
C VAL A 155 0.88 16.63 -23.40
N GLY A 156 2.13 16.35 -23.76
CA GLY A 156 3.27 16.53 -22.86
C GLY A 156 3.45 15.42 -21.83
N GLY A 157 2.71 14.31 -21.94
CA GLY A 157 2.88 13.10 -21.14
C GLY A 157 2.31 13.21 -19.73
N VAL A 158 1.13 13.83 -19.60
CA VAL A 158 0.33 13.85 -18.36
C VAL A 158 -0.75 12.77 -18.45
N LEU A 159 -1.07 12.13 -17.33
CA LEU A 159 -2.20 11.21 -17.30
C LEU A 159 -3.52 11.99 -17.27
N THR A 160 -4.51 11.49 -18.02
CA THR A 160 -5.85 12.09 -18.10
C THR A 160 -6.94 11.05 -17.88
N ASP A 161 -8.10 11.51 -17.42
CA ASP A 161 -9.33 10.70 -17.43
C ASP A 161 -10.05 10.74 -18.78
N LEU A 162 -11.20 10.06 -18.87
CA LEU A 162 -12.01 9.97 -20.08
C LEU A 162 -12.59 11.32 -20.56
N ASP A 163 -12.61 12.32 -19.68
CA ASP A 163 -13.08 13.68 -19.97
C ASP A 163 -11.89 14.67 -20.16
N ASP A 164 -10.68 14.15 -20.42
CA ASP A 164 -9.43 14.90 -20.59
C ASP A 164 -9.00 15.72 -19.35
N ASN A 165 -9.53 15.44 -18.15
CA ASN A 165 -9.04 16.09 -16.94
C ASN A 165 -7.68 15.50 -16.55
N VAL A 166 -6.73 16.37 -16.19
CA VAL A 166 -5.40 15.93 -15.75
C VAL A 166 -5.48 15.28 -14.37
N ILE A 167 -4.99 14.05 -14.27
CA ILE A 167 -4.90 13.31 -13.02
C ILE A 167 -3.66 13.79 -12.27
N ARG A 168 -3.85 14.38 -11.09
CA ARG A 168 -2.75 14.90 -10.25
C ARG A 168 -2.37 13.94 -9.12
N ARG A 169 -3.34 13.16 -8.64
CA ARG A 169 -3.17 12.25 -7.51
C ARG A 169 -4.06 11.03 -7.71
N ALA A 170 -3.52 9.85 -7.45
CA ALA A 170 -4.26 8.62 -7.63
C ALA A 170 -3.86 7.57 -6.58
N PHE A 171 -4.86 6.95 -5.97
CA PHE A 171 -4.74 5.63 -5.38
C PHE A 171 -4.83 4.56 -6.48
N LYS A 172 -4.00 3.52 -6.40
CA LYS A 172 -4.03 2.42 -7.37
C LYS A 172 -3.86 1.06 -6.71
N LEU A 173 -4.78 0.15 -7.03
CA LEU A 173 -4.68 -1.27 -6.75
C LEU A 173 -4.13 -1.97 -7.99
N TYR A 174 -2.89 -1.62 -8.35
CA TYR A 174 -2.18 -2.12 -9.53
C TYR A 174 -0.67 -2.11 -9.24
N PRO A 175 0.07 -3.23 -9.25
CA PRO A 175 1.44 -3.25 -8.71
C PRO A 175 2.41 -2.25 -9.36
N LEU A 176 3.23 -1.56 -8.56
CA LEU A 176 4.31 -0.67 -9.04
C LEU A 176 5.27 -1.42 -9.96
N GLU A 177 5.49 -2.70 -9.68
CA GLU A 177 6.30 -3.60 -10.50
C GLU A 177 5.76 -3.76 -11.93
N TRP A 178 4.43 -3.72 -12.09
CA TRP A 178 3.77 -3.79 -13.39
C TRP A 178 3.83 -2.43 -14.07
N MET A 179 3.49 -1.34 -13.36
CA MET A 179 3.63 0.02 -13.90
C MET A 179 5.03 0.32 -14.42
N MET A 180 6.07 -0.19 -13.75
CA MET A 180 7.46 -0.02 -14.17
C MET A 180 7.83 -0.80 -15.45
N ARG A 181 7.04 -1.81 -15.83
CA ARG A 181 7.22 -2.64 -17.02
C ARG A 181 6.32 -2.26 -18.19
N ASP A 182 5.24 -1.53 -17.92
CA ASP A 182 4.35 -1.02 -18.97
C ASP A 182 5.11 -0.10 -19.95
N ASP A 183 4.59 0.01 -21.16
CA ASP A 183 5.15 0.87 -22.22
C ASP A 183 5.30 2.34 -21.76
N ASN A 184 4.34 2.81 -20.94
CA ASN A 184 4.31 4.15 -20.36
C ASN A 184 5.06 4.26 -19.01
N GLY A 185 5.58 3.15 -18.46
CA GLY A 185 6.31 3.11 -17.20
C GLY A 185 7.43 4.15 -17.04
N PRO A 186 8.22 4.47 -18.09
CA PRO A 186 9.24 5.51 -18.01
C PRO A 186 8.71 6.91 -17.64
N LEU A 187 7.40 7.17 -17.74
CA LEU A 187 6.75 8.42 -17.31
C LEU A 187 6.73 8.57 -15.79
N LEU A 188 6.76 7.48 -15.01
CA LEU A 188 6.85 7.53 -13.54
C LEU A 188 8.05 8.36 -13.07
N ARG A 189 9.13 8.40 -13.87
CA ARG A 189 10.32 9.22 -13.58
C ARG A 189 10.06 10.71 -13.57
N LYS A 190 8.98 11.16 -14.21
CA LYS A 190 8.60 12.57 -14.22
C LYS A 190 7.90 12.98 -12.93
N ARG A 191 7.40 12.02 -12.14
CA ARG A 191 6.64 12.23 -10.89
C ARG A 191 5.63 13.37 -10.99
N ARG A 192 4.85 13.38 -12.07
CA ARG A 192 3.82 14.41 -12.32
C ARG A 192 2.59 14.19 -11.45
N GLU A 193 2.34 12.93 -11.13
CA GLU A 193 1.25 12.44 -10.28
C GLU A 193 1.79 12.02 -8.91
N GLN A 194 1.02 12.30 -7.86
CA GLN A 194 1.24 11.69 -6.56
C GLN A 194 0.50 10.34 -6.49
N TRP A 195 1.26 9.25 -6.56
CA TRP A 195 0.73 7.90 -6.41
C TRP A 195 0.60 7.50 -4.94
N ILE A 196 -0.52 6.86 -4.63
CA ILE A 196 -0.77 6.16 -3.37
C ILE A 196 -1.04 4.69 -3.75
N GLU A 197 -0.20 3.73 -3.43
CA GLU A 197 1.05 3.83 -2.67
C GLU A 197 2.22 4.46 -3.45
N PRO A 198 3.21 5.05 -2.74
CA PRO A 198 4.30 5.83 -3.34
C PRO A 198 5.43 4.95 -3.89
N LEU A 199 6.25 5.48 -4.80
CA LEU A 199 7.29 4.72 -5.52
C LEU A 199 8.28 3.99 -4.59
N TRP A 200 8.60 4.57 -3.44
CA TRP A 200 9.51 3.96 -2.46
C TRP A 200 8.99 2.65 -1.87
N LYS A 201 7.68 2.37 -1.98
CA LYS A 201 7.11 1.09 -1.57
C LYS A 201 7.46 -0.07 -2.48
N SER A 202 7.99 0.17 -3.68
CA SER A 202 8.54 -0.89 -4.53
C SER A 202 9.65 -1.69 -3.84
N ILE A 203 10.36 -1.09 -2.87
CA ILE A 203 11.35 -1.77 -2.02
C ILE A 203 10.66 -2.71 -1.01
N LEU A 204 9.51 -2.30 -0.48
CA LEU A 204 8.80 -3.02 0.58
C LEU A 204 7.93 -4.17 0.09
N SER A 205 7.31 -4.01 -1.09
CA SER A 205 6.49 -5.05 -1.72
C SER A 205 7.32 -6.18 -2.33
N ASN A 206 8.65 -6.02 -2.39
CA ASN A 206 9.55 -7.01 -2.93
C ASN A 206 9.89 -8.09 -1.88
N LYS A 207 9.71 -9.37 -2.23
CA LYS A 207 10.04 -10.50 -1.33
C LYS A 207 11.54 -10.58 -0.97
N GLY A 208 12.41 -9.97 -1.76
CA GLY A 208 13.83 -9.73 -1.44
C GLY A 208 14.04 -8.87 -0.19
N LEU A 209 13.00 -8.21 0.33
CA LEU A 209 12.99 -7.57 1.64
C LEU A 209 13.35 -8.55 2.77
N LEU A 210 12.90 -9.82 2.71
CA LEU A 210 13.05 -10.76 3.84
C LEU A 210 14.51 -11.11 4.12
N PRO A 211 15.36 -11.48 3.13
CA PRO A 211 16.79 -11.65 3.35
C PRO A 211 17.50 -10.37 3.87
N LEU A 212 17.06 -9.18 3.45
CA LEU A 212 17.63 -7.92 3.94
C LEU A 212 17.26 -7.69 5.41
N LEU A 213 16.00 -7.93 5.78
CA LEU A 213 15.56 -7.87 7.17
C LEU A 213 16.36 -8.83 8.05
N TRP A 214 16.56 -10.07 7.59
CA TRP A 214 17.39 -11.05 8.30
C TRP A 214 18.84 -10.58 8.45
N ARG A 215 19.45 -10.02 7.40
CA ARG A 215 20.84 -9.55 7.40
C ARG A 215 21.05 -8.38 8.36
N PHE A 216 20.15 -7.40 8.36
CA PHE A 216 20.32 -6.16 9.13
C PHE A 216 19.70 -6.20 10.52
N PHE A 217 18.78 -7.12 10.77
CA PHE A 217 18.12 -7.30 12.05
C PHE A 217 18.09 -8.79 12.45
N PRO A 218 19.28 -9.40 12.63
CA PRO A 218 19.35 -10.79 13.06
C PRO A 218 18.70 -10.95 14.43
N TRP A 219 18.05 -12.09 14.64
CA TRP A 219 17.58 -12.48 15.97
C TRP A 219 18.79 -12.58 16.92
N PRO A 220 18.70 -12.16 18.19
CA PRO A 220 19.75 -12.39 19.16
C PRO A 220 20.07 -13.89 19.19
N SER A 221 21.32 -14.28 18.90
CA SER A 221 21.70 -15.68 19.05
C SER A 221 21.55 -16.07 20.52
N GLU A 222 21.06 -17.29 20.81
CA GLU A 222 20.94 -17.83 22.18
C GLU A 222 22.27 -17.76 22.96
N SER A 223 23.40 -17.55 22.28
CA SER A 223 24.73 -17.28 22.84
C SER A 223 24.84 -15.98 23.64
N SER A 224 23.87 -15.06 23.52
CA SER A 224 23.87 -13.76 24.21
C SER A 224 22.97 -13.70 25.45
N ALA A 225 22.24 -14.78 25.76
CA ALA A 225 21.41 -14.89 26.97
C ALA A 225 22.18 -15.37 28.22
N GLY A 226 23.52 -15.47 28.14
CA GLY A 226 24.38 -16.02 29.20
C GLY A 226 25.26 -15.01 29.95
N LEU A 227 25.04 -13.70 29.80
CA LEU A 227 25.77 -12.67 30.56
C LEU A 227 24.89 -11.45 30.84
N VAL A 228 23.99 -11.56 31.82
CA VAL A 228 23.74 -10.56 32.90
C VAL A 228 23.26 -11.32 34.14
#